data_AF-A1YFS3-F1
#
_entry.id   AF-A1YFS3-F1
#
_cell.length_a   1.000
_cell.length_b   1.000
_cell.length_c   1.000
_cell.angle_alpha   90.00
_cell.angle_beta   90.00
_cell.angle_gamma   90.00
#
_symmetry.space_group_name_H-M   'P 1'
#
loop_
_entity.id
_entity.type
_entity.pdbx_description
1 polymer ?
#
loop_
_entity_poly.entity_id
_entity_poly.type
_entity_poly.pdbx_seq_one_letter_code
_entity_poly.pdbx_strand_id
1 'polypeptide(L)' 'TLVNLCSQSPCKNKGTCVQEKAESRCLCPSGWAGAYCDVPNVSCDIAASSR' A
#
# COMPACT_ATOMS: atom_id res chain seq x y z
N THR A 1 -21.51 14.55 -1.49
CA THR A 1 -21.36 13.18 -2.03
C THR A 1 -20.07 12.59 -1.49
N LEU A 2 -20.05 11.31 -1.10
CA LEU A 2 -18.83 10.65 -0.64
C LEU A 2 -17.86 10.49 -1.84
N VAL A 3 -16.64 11.01 -1.74
CA VAL A 3 -15.60 10.83 -2.78
C VAL A 3 -15.16 9.37 -2.78
N ASN A 4 -15.10 8.72 -3.94
CA ASN A 4 -14.57 7.37 -4.06
C ASN A 4 -13.04 7.41 -4.19
N LEU A 5 -12.36 7.23 -3.05
CA LEU A 5 -10.90 7.24 -2.91
C LEU A 5 -10.23 6.03 -3.59
N CYS A 6 -10.96 4.92 -3.75
CA CYS A 6 -10.45 3.72 -4.44
C CYS A 6 -10.62 3.74 -5.96
N SER A 7 -11.33 4.72 -6.52
CA SER A 7 -11.65 4.79 -7.96
C SER A 7 -10.41 4.82 -8.87
N GLN A 8 -9.31 5.41 -8.41
CA GLN A 8 -8.06 5.51 -9.17
C GLN A 8 -7.07 4.38 -8.88
N SER A 9 -7.47 3.36 -8.13
CA SER A 9 -6.59 2.26 -7.71
C SER A 9 -5.26 2.76 -7.14
N PRO A 10 -5.29 3.50 -6.01
CA PRO A 10 -4.09 4.12 -5.44
C PRO A 10 -3.05 3.09 -4.95
N CYS A 11 -3.49 1.87 -4.62
CA CYS A 11 -2.63 0.79 -4.13
C CYS A 11 -1.77 0.20 -5.26
N LYS A 12 -0.46 0.15 -5.04
CA LYS A 12 0.52 -0.45 -5.94
C LYS A 12 0.70 -1.94 -5.65
N ASN A 13 1.48 -2.60 -6.50
CA ASN A 13 1.95 -3.97 -6.31
C ASN A 13 0.83 -5.00 -6.00
N LYS A 14 -0.33 -4.84 -6.65
CA LYS A 14 -1.52 -5.69 -6.46
C LYS A 14 -2.15 -5.58 -5.07
N GLY A 15 -1.95 -4.46 -4.37
CA GLY A 15 -2.68 -4.15 -3.14
C GLY A 15 -4.17 -3.91 -3.38
N THR A 16 -5.00 -4.30 -2.41
CA THR A 16 -6.45 -4.11 -2.47
C THR A 16 -6.84 -2.82 -1.76
N CYS A 17 -7.50 -1.91 -2.47
CA CYS A 17 -8.01 -0.68 -1.87
C CYS A 17 -9.32 -0.95 -1.11
N VAL A 18 -9.39 -0.53 0.14
CA VAL A 18 -10.59 -0.60 0.98
C VAL A 18 -10.91 0.81 1.47
N GLN A 19 -12.13 1.28 1.19
CA GLN A 19 -12.61 2.57 1.65
C GLN A 19 -13.72 2.40 2.68
N GLU A 20 -13.60 3.12 3.80
CA GLU A 20 -14.60 3.23 4.85
C GLU A 20 -14.91 4.72 5.06
N LYS A 21 -16.10 5.16 4.62
CA LYS A 21 -16.53 6.57 4.67
C LYS A 21 -15.55 7.49 3.96
N ALA A 22 -14.87 8.36 4.70
CA ALA A 22 -13.91 9.35 4.19
C ALA A 22 -12.45 8.87 4.28
N GLU A 23 -12.24 7.63 4.72
CA GLU A 23 -10.91 7.05 4.89
C GLU A 23 -10.72 5.89 3.91
N SER A 24 -9.51 5.74 3.40
CA SER A 24 -9.12 4.62 2.55
C SER A 24 -7.79 4.05 2.99
N ARG A 25 -7.65 2.74 2.91
CA ARG A 25 -6.40 2.03 3.19
C ARG A 25 -6.13 0.96 2.14
N CYS A 26 -4.86 0.69 1.92
CA CYS A 26 -4.41 -0.40 1.07
C CYS A 26 -4.11 -1.65 1.90
N LEU A 27 -4.68 -2.78 1.52
CA LEU A 27 -4.29 -4.09 2.02
C LEU A 27 -3.15 -4.60 1.13
N CYS A 28 -1.94 -4.58 1.68
CA CYS A 28 -0.74 -4.96 0.93
C CYS A 28 -0.54 -6.47 0.91
N PRO A 29 -0.11 -7.04 -0.23
CA PRO A 29 0.30 -8.42 -0.30
C PRO A 29 1.64 -8.63 0.41
N SER A 30 1.95 -9.90 0.70
CA SER A 30 3.22 -10.28 1.31
C SER A 30 4.41 -9.72 0.53
N GLY A 31 5.33 -9.07 1.24
CA GLY A 31 6.51 -8.43 0.64
C GLY A 31 6.34 -6.94 0.31
N TRP A 32 5.17 -6.33 0.59
CA TRP A 32 4.94 -4.90 0.40
C TRP A 32 4.33 -4.25 1.65
N ALA A 33 4.63 -2.97 1.83
CA ALA A 33 4.23 -2.12 2.94
C ALA A 33 4.06 -0.67 2.48
N GLY A 34 3.69 0.21 3.41
CA GLY A 34 3.41 1.63 3.13
C GLY A 34 1.94 1.90 2.84
N ALA A 35 1.56 3.18 2.83
CA ALA A 35 0.17 3.60 2.63
C ALA A 35 -0.40 3.16 1.27
N TYR A 36 0.48 3.01 0.27
CA TYR A 36 0.14 2.63 -1.09
C TYR A 36 0.75 1.30 -1.53
N CYS A 37 1.28 0.49 -0.60
CA CYS A 37 1.99 -0.76 -0.92
C CYS A 37 3.16 -0.57 -1.90
N ASP A 38 3.86 0.56 -1.78
CA ASP A 38 4.96 1.01 -2.62
C ASP A 38 6.33 0.80 -1.96
N VAL A 39 6.36 0.38 -0.69
CA VAL A 39 7.58 0.08 0.04
C VAL A 39 7.80 -1.43 0.09
N PRO A 40 8.95 -1.96 -0.33
CA PRO A 40 9.28 -3.37 -0.13
C PRO A 40 9.35 -3.71 1.36
N ASN A 41 8.62 -4.74 1.79
CA ASN A 41 8.69 -5.27 3.14
C ASN A 41 9.87 -6.25 3.27
N VAL A 42 11.08 -5.70 3.21
CA VAL A 42 12.35 -6.43 3.38
C VAL A 42 12.94 -6.12 4.76
N SER A 43 13.77 -7.01 5.29
CA SER A 43 14.40 -6.82 6.58
C SER A 43 15.49 -5.74 6.52
N CYS A 44 15.81 -5.19 7.70
CA CYS A 44 16.81 -4.12 7.81
C CYS A 44 18.21 -4.56 7.35
N ASP A 45 18.56 -5.84 7.50
CA ASP A 45 19.82 -6.40 7.01
C ASP A 45 19.88 -6.38 5.47
N ILE A 46 18.80 -6.75 4.78
CA ILE A 46 18.71 -6.67 3.31
C ILE A 46 18.70 -5.21 2.84
N ALA A 47 17.95 -4.34 3.51
CA ALA A 47 17.91 -2.92 3.18
C ALA A 47 19.29 -2.26 3.36
N ALA A 48 20.02 -2.60 4.42
CA ALA A 48 21.37 -2.11 4.68
C ALA A 48 22.39 -2.65 3.66
N SER A 49 22.18 -3.87 3.16
CA SER A 49 23.06 -4.50 2.16
C SER A 49 22.86 -3.98 0.73
N SER A 50 21.76 -3.28 0.45
CA SER A 50 21.51 -2.64 -0.86
C SER A 50 22.14 -1.24 -0.98
N ARG A 51 22.97 -0.84 0.00
CA ARG A 51 23.68 0.43 0.02
C ARG A 51 25.18 0.23 -0.15
#